data_AF-A0A963SUA1-F1
#
_entry.id   AF-A0A963SUA1-F1
#
_cell.length_a   1.000
_cell.length_b   1.000
_cell.length_c   1.000
_cell.angle_alpha   90.00
_cell.angle_beta   90.00
_cell.angle_gamma   90.00
#
_symmetry.space_group_name_H-M   'P 1'
#
loop_
_entity.id
_entity.type
_entity.pdbx_description
1 polymer ?
#
loop_
_entity_poly.entity_id
_entity_poly.type
_entity_poly.pdbx_seq_one_letter_code
_entity_poly.pdbx_strand_id
1 'polypeptide(L)'
;MKKLSLIISILITGFFAQAAWSQNKDTVEYYTNSPDALLSSAVRVGNMLYLSGMTGKDPETRKFPADVETQTHNIMKNIKAALEKYGSSMDEVVKCTVFMTNPDDRAALNKVYRSYFGEHPPARSGVGNLILSGGALAEIECMATVGLK
;
A
#
# COMPACT_ATOMS: atom_id res chain seq x y z
N MET A 1 63.57 4.26 -14.08
CA MET A 1 62.52 3.93 -13.10
C MET A 1 61.76 5.21 -12.73
N LYS A 2 60.43 5.14 -12.60
CA LYS A 2 59.46 6.24 -12.33
C LYS A 2 59.02 7.06 -13.56
N LYS A 3 58.00 6.56 -14.26
CA LYS A 3 56.94 7.33 -14.97
C LYS A 3 56.04 6.33 -15.73
N LEU A 4 55.19 5.58 -15.02
CA LEU A 4 54.16 4.75 -15.69
C LEU A 4 52.90 4.44 -14.85
N SER A 5 52.69 5.03 -13.66
CA SER A 5 51.66 4.51 -12.74
C SER A 5 50.41 5.37 -12.55
N LEU A 6 50.11 6.36 -13.41
CA LEU A 6 49.04 7.34 -13.09
C LEU A 6 47.83 7.37 -14.05
N ILE A 7 47.73 6.48 -15.04
CA ILE A 7 46.62 6.54 -16.01
C ILE A 7 45.58 5.41 -15.81
N ILE A 8 45.87 4.40 -14.97
CA ILE A 8 44.98 3.24 -14.80
C ILE A 8 43.90 3.43 -13.71
N SER A 9 44.07 4.36 -12.76
CA SER A 9 43.09 4.55 -11.66
C SER A 9 41.86 5.41 -11.99
N ILE A 10 41.84 6.16 -13.11
CA ILE A 10 40.69 7.04 -13.43
C ILE A 10 39.68 6.34 -14.36
N LEU A 11 40.07 5.26 -15.05
CA LEU A 11 39.17 4.55 -15.96
C LEU A 11 38.23 3.54 -15.27
N ILE A 12 38.51 3.15 -14.02
CA ILE A 12 37.68 2.17 -13.29
C ILE A 12 36.57 2.86 -12.48
N THR A 13 36.71 4.14 -12.12
CA THR A 13 35.69 4.89 -11.37
C THR A 13 34.57 5.46 -12.25
N GLY A 14 34.79 5.59 -13.56
CA GLY A 14 33.80 6.13 -14.49
C GLY A 14 32.68 5.16 -14.88
N PHE A 15 32.90 3.85 -14.77
CA PHE A 15 31.95 2.85 -15.28
C PHE A 15 30.92 2.36 -14.26
N PHE A 16 31.14 2.59 -12.95
CA PHE A 16 30.19 2.20 -11.91
C PHE A 16 29.10 3.26 -11.65
N ALA A 17 29.23 4.48 -12.17
CA ALA A 17 28.24 5.54 -11.94
C ALA A 17 27.02 5.48 -12.88
N GLN A 18 27.08 4.72 -13.97
CA GLN A 18 25.99 4.67 -14.96
C GLN A 18 25.07 3.45 -14.85
N ALA A 19 25.40 2.46 -14.00
CA ALA A 19 24.59 1.25 -13.85
C ALA A 19 23.48 1.34 -12.77
N ALA A 20 23.29 2.50 -12.13
CA ALA A 20 22.39 2.63 -10.97
C ALA A 20 21.05 3.32 -11.23
N TRP A 21 20.77 3.88 -12.42
CA TRP A 21 19.55 4.67 -12.65
C TRP A 21 18.93 4.44 -14.02
N SER A 22 18.61 3.19 -14.31
CA SER A 22 17.48 2.90 -15.19
C SER A 22 16.65 1.80 -14.54
N GLN A 23 16.13 2.08 -13.34
CA GLN A 23 14.93 1.38 -12.89
C GLN A 23 13.88 1.65 -13.95
N ASN A 24 13.43 0.61 -14.64
CA ASN A 24 12.53 0.70 -15.77
C ASN A 24 11.23 1.37 -15.29
N LYS A 25 11.13 2.70 -15.43
CA LYS A 25 10.03 3.53 -14.89
C LYS A 25 8.70 3.26 -15.61
N ASP A 26 8.72 2.42 -16.63
CA ASP A 26 7.61 2.18 -17.56
C ASP A 26 6.97 0.79 -17.40
N THR A 27 7.35 0.01 -16.38
CA THR A 27 6.77 -1.33 -16.17
C THR A 27 5.63 -1.31 -15.15
N VAL A 28 4.52 -1.97 -15.51
CA VAL A 28 3.41 -2.29 -14.59
C VAL A 28 3.71 -3.62 -13.92
N GLU A 29 3.75 -3.66 -12.60
CA GLU A 29 3.93 -4.88 -11.81
C GLU A 29 2.59 -5.30 -11.19
N TYR A 30 2.16 -6.53 -11.46
CA TYR A 30 0.94 -7.11 -10.89
C TYR A 30 1.29 -8.07 -9.76
N TYR A 31 0.74 -7.85 -8.56
CA TYR A 31 0.91 -8.75 -7.42
C TYR A 31 -0.31 -9.67 -7.28
N THR A 32 -0.41 -10.67 -8.16
CA THR A 32 -1.49 -11.67 -8.16
C THR A 32 -1.04 -12.91 -7.39
N ASN A 33 -1.82 -13.33 -6.38
CA ASN A 33 -1.40 -14.39 -5.46
C ASN A 33 -1.72 -15.83 -5.94
N SER A 34 -2.50 -16.00 -7.02
CA SER A 34 -2.74 -17.30 -7.66
C SER A 34 -3.22 -17.12 -9.12
N PRO A 35 -3.09 -18.15 -9.99
CA PRO A 35 -3.57 -18.10 -11.37
C PRO A 35 -5.08 -17.83 -11.50
N ASP A 36 -5.87 -18.32 -10.54
CA ASP A 36 -7.35 -18.21 -10.55
C ASP A 36 -7.86 -17.00 -9.75
N ALA A 37 -6.98 -16.10 -9.31
CA ALA A 37 -7.40 -14.93 -8.55
C ALA A 37 -8.20 -13.96 -9.45
N LEU A 38 -9.36 -13.52 -8.97
CA LEU A 38 -10.20 -12.53 -9.67
C LEU A 38 -9.56 -11.13 -9.71
N LEU A 39 -8.60 -10.85 -8.83
CA LEU A 39 -7.91 -9.57 -8.69
C LEU A 39 -6.49 -9.75 -8.17
N SER A 40 -5.59 -8.83 -8.52
CA SER A 40 -4.29 -8.69 -7.86
C SER A 40 -4.47 -8.05 -6.48
N SER A 41 -3.67 -8.42 -5.48
CA SER A 41 -3.73 -7.74 -4.18
C SER A 41 -3.23 -6.29 -4.25
N ALA A 42 -2.32 -6.03 -5.18
CA ALA A 42 -1.90 -4.69 -5.56
C ALA A 42 -1.38 -4.67 -7.00
N VAL A 43 -1.33 -3.48 -7.58
CA VAL A 43 -0.65 -3.20 -8.86
C VAL A 43 0.25 -2.00 -8.66
N ARG A 44 1.48 -2.06 -9.17
CA ARG A 44 2.42 -0.94 -9.14
C ARG A 44 2.64 -0.42 -10.55
N VAL A 45 2.58 0.90 -10.70
CA VAL A 45 2.88 1.63 -11.96
C VAL A 45 3.93 2.68 -11.63
N GLY A 46 5.17 2.46 -12.02
CA GLY A 46 6.29 3.32 -11.63
C GLY A 46 6.45 3.38 -10.11
N ASN A 47 6.21 4.54 -9.52
CA ASN A 47 6.24 4.77 -8.06
C ASN A 47 4.85 4.79 -7.41
N MET A 48 3.77 4.57 -8.16
CA MET A 48 2.42 4.50 -7.61
C MET A 48 2.05 3.05 -7.32
N LEU A 49 1.51 2.80 -6.13
CA LEU A 49 1.01 1.52 -5.67
C LEU A 49 -0.50 1.62 -5.44
N TYR A 50 -1.25 0.78 -6.14
CA TYR A 50 -2.70 0.66 -6.03
C TYR A 50 -3.01 -0.62 -5.26
N LEU A 51 -3.58 -0.51 -4.06
CA LEU A 51 -4.05 -1.66 -3.30
C LEU A 51 -5.50 -1.96 -3.67
N SER A 52 -5.82 -3.24 -3.81
CA SER A 52 -7.21 -3.67 -3.87
C SER A 52 -7.91 -3.43 -2.53
N GLY A 53 -9.24 -3.31 -2.57
CA GLY A 53 -10.06 -3.15 -1.37
C GLY A 53 -9.84 -4.29 -0.36
N MET A 54 -9.73 -3.91 0.91
CA MET A 54 -9.51 -4.84 2.01
C MET A 54 -10.65 -4.79 3.01
N THR A 55 -11.06 -5.98 3.47
CA THR A 55 -12.11 -6.15 4.49
C THR A 55 -11.54 -6.69 5.80
N GLY A 56 -12.29 -6.51 6.89
CA GLY A 56 -11.79 -6.63 8.27
C GLY A 56 -11.86 -8.01 8.91
N LYS A 57 -11.60 -9.09 8.17
CA LYS A 57 -11.56 -10.45 8.77
C LYS A 57 -10.47 -10.55 9.83
N ASP A 58 -10.80 -11.29 10.88
CA ASP A 58 -9.83 -11.72 11.87
C ASP A 58 -8.79 -12.67 11.22
N PRO A 59 -7.48 -12.44 11.42
CA PRO A 59 -6.44 -13.19 10.72
C PRO A 59 -6.36 -14.66 11.17
N GLU A 60 -6.74 -14.98 12.40
CA GLU A 60 -6.65 -16.32 12.97
C GLU A 60 -7.88 -17.15 12.61
N THR A 61 -9.07 -16.61 12.87
CA THR A 61 -10.35 -17.31 12.71
C THR A 61 -10.93 -17.20 11.30
N ARG A 62 -10.44 -16.24 10.50
CA ARG A 62 -10.94 -15.92 9.14
C ARG A 62 -12.42 -15.51 9.10
N LYS A 63 -12.99 -15.14 10.25
CA LYS A 63 -14.37 -14.65 10.40
C LYS A 63 -14.38 -13.12 10.47
N PHE A 64 -15.53 -12.52 10.19
CA PHE A 64 -15.74 -11.10 10.44
C PHE A 64 -16.10 -10.87 11.92
N PRO A 65 -15.35 -10.01 12.63
CA PRO A 65 -15.79 -9.44 13.89
C PRO A 65 -17.18 -8.81 13.80
N ALA A 66 -17.91 -8.81 14.91
CA ALA A 66 -19.28 -8.28 14.94
C ALA A 66 -19.34 -6.75 14.90
N ASP A 67 -18.26 -6.07 15.31
CA ASP A 67 -18.19 -4.61 15.39
C ASP A 67 -17.27 -3.99 14.33
N VAL A 68 -17.61 -2.76 13.94
CA VAL A 68 -16.90 -2.01 12.91
C VAL A 68 -15.50 -1.57 13.35
N GLU A 69 -15.26 -1.34 14.65
CA GLU A 69 -13.96 -0.88 15.15
C GLU A 69 -12.90 -1.97 14.97
N THR A 70 -13.20 -3.20 15.38
CA THR A 70 -12.32 -4.36 15.22
C THR A 70 -12.10 -4.68 13.76
N GLN A 71 -13.16 -4.64 12.93
CA GLN A 71 -13.00 -4.78 11.48
C GLN A 71 -12.08 -3.70 10.90
N THR A 72 -12.24 -2.44 11.31
CA THR A 72 -11.41 -1.32 10.83
C THR A 72 -9.95 -1.51 11.26
N HIS A 73 -9.68 -1.95 12.49
CA HIS A 73 -8.32 -2.28 12.92
C HIS A 73 -7.69 -3.37 12.06
N ASN A 74 -8.44 -4.42 11.72
CA ASN A 74 -7.97 -5.50 10.85
C ASN A 74 -7.69 -4.98 9.43
N ILE A 75 -8.59 -4.17 8.87
CA ILE A 75 -8.39 -3.53 7.55
C ILE A 75 -7.11 -2.71 7.54
N MET A 76 -6.92 -1.81 8.51
CA MET A 76 -5.76 -0.92 8.54
C MET A 76 -4.44 -1.67 8.77
N LYS A 77 -4.45 -2.77 9.56
CA LYS A 77 -3.29 -3.67 9.70
C LYS A 77 -2.96 -4.37 8.38
N ASN A 78 -3.97 -4.84 7.64
CA ASN A 78 -3.78 -5.47 6.34
C ASN A 78 -3.21 -4.49 5.32
N ILE A 79 -3.72 -3.25 5.30
CA ILE A 79 -3.19 -2.17 4.43
C ILE A 79 -1.72 -1.92 4.77
N LYS A 80 -1.39 -1.70 6.06
CA LYS A 80 0.00 -1.50 6.51
C LYS A 80 0.91 -2.64 6.05
N ALA A 81 0.52 -3.88 6.27
CA ALA A 81 1.31 -5.05 5.90
C ALA A 81 1.49 -5.16 4.38
N ALA A 82 0.47 -4.83 3.58
CA ALA A 82 0.58 -4.82 2.13
C ALA A 82 1.52 -3.71 1.63
N LEU A 83 1.41 -2.49 2.18
CA LEU A 83 2.31 -1.39 1.85
C LEU A 83 3.76 -1.78 2.12
N GLU A 84 4.05 -2.30 3.31
CA GLU A 84 5.39 -2.76 3.70
C GLU A 84 5.91 -3.87 2.78
N LYS A 85 5.06 -4.85 2.43
CA LYS A 85 5.40 -5.94 1.51
C LYS A 85 5.84 -5.43 0.13
N TYR A 86 5.30 -4.30 -0.32
CA TYR A 86 5.57 -3.73 -1.65
C TYR A 86 6.48 -2.49 -1.60
N GLY A 87 7.21 -2.30 -0.50
CA GLY A 87 8.23 -1.25 -0.36
C GLY A 87 7.69 0.15 -0.08
N SER A 88 6.42 0.26 0.34
CA SER A 88 5.74 1.49 0.75
C SER A 88 5.57 1.54 2.28
N SER A 89 4.81 2.51 2.78
CA SER A 89 4.46 2.64 4.20
C SER A 89 3.14 3.40 4.38
N MET A 90 2.61 3.42 5.61
CA MET A 90 1.42 4.24 5.93
C MET A 90 1.63 5.73 5.67
N ASP A 91 2.86 6.22 5.76
CA ASP A 91 3.19 7.63 5.50
C ASP A 91 3.17 7.95 4.01
N GLU A 92 3.36 6.96 3.14
CA GLU A 92 3.31 7.11 1.68
C GLU A 92 1.88 7.04 1.12
N VAL A 93 0.87 6.78 1.95
CA VAL A 93 -0.53 6.71 1.48
C VAL A 93 -1.00 8.11 1.11
N VAL A 94 -1.52 8.25 -0.12
CA VAL A 94 -1.94 9.55 -0.68
C VAL A 94 -3.46 9.66 -0.85
N LYS A 95 -4.15 8.52 -1.04
CA LYS A 95 -5.60 8.47 -1.20
C LYS A 95 -6.16 7.19 -0.61
N CYS A 96 -7.28 7.28 0.10
CA CYS A 96 -8.10 6.10 0.41
C CYS A 96 -9.57 6.32 0.04
N THR A 97 -10.28 5.24 -0.23
CA THR A 97 -11.74 5.23 -0.38
C THR A 97 -12.31 4.28 0.67
N VAL A 98 -13.27 4.78 1.47
CA VAL A 98 -13.93 4.01 2.53
C VAL A 98 -15.35 3.67 2.10
N PHE A 99 -15.65 2.38 2.08
CA PHE A 99 -16.97 1.83 1.83
C PHE A 99 -17.52 1.28 3.14
N MET A 100 -18.74 1.66 3.53
CA MET A 100 -19.37 1.19 4.76
C MET A 100 -20.81 0.74 4.54
N THR A 101 -21.24 -0.28 5.28
CA THR A 101 -22.63 -0.76 5.21
C THR A 101 -23.59 0.20 5.90
N ASN A 102 -23.23 0.67 7.10
CA ASN A 102 -24.03 1.58 7.91
C ASN A 102 -23.31 2.92 8.13
N PRO A 103 -23.89 4.07 7.70
CA PRO A 103 -23.34 5.39 7.96
C PRO A 103 -23.23 5.78 9.45
N ASP A 104 -24.03 5.16 10.32
CA ASP A 104 -24.00 5.45 11.77
C ASP A 104 -22.69 4.99 12.42
N ASP A 105 -22.04 3.99 11.83
CA ASP A 105 -20.73 3.47 12.26
C ASP A 105 -19.55 4.39 11.92
N ARG A 106 -19.79 5.44 11.12
CA ARG A 106 -18.75 6.31 10.56
C ARG A 106 -17.88 6.96 11.64
N ALA A 107 -18.45 7.33 12.78
CA ALA A 107 -17.69 7.97 13.86
C ALA A 107 -16.67 7.00 14.46
N ALA A 108 -17.09 5.77 14.76
CA ALA A 108 -16.24 4.71 15.30
C ALA A 108 -15.15 4.30 14.29
N LEU A 109 -15.53 4.09 13.03
CA LEU A 109 -14.59 3.82 11.93
C LEU A 109 -13.55 4.94 11.79
N ASN A 110 -13.98 6.20 11.79
CA ASN A 110 -13.07 7.34 11.62
C ASN A 110 -12.05 7.45 12.75
N LYS A 111 -12.45 7.17 13.99
CA LYS A 111 -11.57 7.18 15.15
C LYS A 111 -10.43 6.18 14.98
N VAL A 112 -10.77 4.94 14.60
CA VAL A 112 -9.77 3.90 14.32
C VAL A 112 -8.93 4.28 13.12
N TYR A 113 -9.53 4.62 11.97
CA TYR A 113 -8.83 5.00 10.76
C TYR A 113 -7.78 6.11 11.01
N ARG A 114 -8.17 7.18 11.71
CA ARG A 114 -7.31 8.33 11.98
C ARG A 114 -6.10 7.96 12.85
N SER A 115 -6.19 6.94 13.71
CA SER A 115 -5.09 6.55 14.59
C SER A 115 -3.92 5.89 13.85
N TYR A 116 -4.10 5.50 12.58
CA TYR A 116 -3.06 4.89 11.75
C TYR A 116 -2.27 5.89 10.90
N PHE A 117 -2.66 7.16 10.92
CA PHE A 117 -1.99 8.23 10.18
C PHE A 117 -1.37 9.24 11.15
N GLY A 118 -0.17 9.73 10.80
CA GLY A 118 0.53 10.77 11.55
C GLY A 118 -0.10 12.15 11.42
N GLU A 119 0.73 13.16 11.17
CA GLU A 119 0.28 14.55 11.04
C GLU A 119 -0.59 14.75 9.78
N HIS A 120 -0.18 14.14 8.66
CA HIS A 120 -0.82 14.34 7.36
C HIS A 120 -1.57 13.07 6.93
N PRO A 121 -2.91 13.02 7.10
CA PRO A 121 -3.71 11.94 6.56
C PRO A 121 -3.86 12.07 5.03
N PRO A 122 -4.13 10.97 4.32
CA PRO A 122 -4.34 11.00 2.87
C PRO A 122 -5.63 11.73 2.49
N ALA A 123 -5.75 12.10 1.20
CA ALA A 123 -7.04 12.43 0.64
C ALA A 123 -8.03 11.27 0.84
N ARG A 124 -9.32 11.56 1.02
CA ARG A 124 -10.30 10.52 1.34
C ARG A 124 -11.67 10.77 0.73
N SER A 125 -12.30 9.69 0.29
CA SER A 125 -13.74 9.62 -0.02
C SER A 125 -14.40 8.60 0.90
N GLY A 126 -15.65 8.83 1.29
CA GLY A 126 -16.42 7.90 2.12
C GLY A 126 -17.83 7.76 1.58
N VAL A 127 -18.28 6.53 1.40
CA VAL A 127 -19.62 6.19 0.89
C VAL A 127 -20.26 5.14 1.79
N GLY A 128 -21.56 5.28 2.05
CA GLY A 128 -22.32 4.45 2.98
C GLY A 128 -23.59 3.87 2.37
N ASN A 129 -24.34 3.09 3.16
CA ASN A 129 -25.52 2.32 2.72
C ASN A 129 -25.20 1.29 1.63
N LEU A 130 -24.04 0.65 1.74
CA LEU A 130 -23.58 -0.34 0.77
C LEU A 130 -23.86 -1.77 1.24
N ILE A 131 -23.93 -2.70 0.28
CA ILE A 131 -23.91 -4.13 0.55
C ILE A 131 -22.50 -4.63 0.28
N LEU A 132 -21.82 -5.10 1.33
CA LEU A 132 -20.48 -5.67 1.23
C LEU A 132 -20.55 -7.19 1.43
N SER A 133 -19.59 -7.91 0.83
CA SER A 133 -19.61 -9.37 0.82
C SER A 133 -19.25 -9.99 2.18
N GLY A 134 -19.82 -11.17 2.44
CA GLY A 134 -19.34 -12.10 3.47
C GLY A 134 -19.48 -11.67 4.94
N GLY A 135 -20.12 -10.54 5.25
CA GLY A 135 -20.24 -10.01 6.62
C GLY A 135 -19.32 -8.82 6.92
N ALA A 136 -18.66 -8.26 5.90
CA ALA A 136 -17.91 -7.02 6.04
C ALA A 136 -18.85 -5.86 6.39
N LEU A 137 -18.47 -5.07 7.40
CA LEU A 137 -19.11 -3.81 7.76
C LEU A 137 -18.44 -2.61 7.06
N ALA A 138 -17.15 -2.78 6.73
CA ALA A 138 -16.37 -1.81 5.99
C ALA A 138 -15.39 -2.49 5.04
N GLU A 139 -15.06 -1.76 3.98
CA GLU A 139 -13.99 -2.07 3.05
C GLU A 139 -13.20 -0.78 2.76
N ILE A 140 -11.88 -0.87 2.70
CA ILE A 140 -11.01 0.28 2.40
C ILE A 140 -10.01 -0.12 1.33
N GLU A 141 -9.92 0.69 0.29
CA GLU A 141 -8.82 0.69 -0.68
C GLU A 141 -7.93 1.91 -0.43
N CYS A 142 -6.64 1.78 -0.73
CA CYS A 142 -5.71 2.89 -0.66
C CYS A 142 -4.72 2.87 -1.83
N MET A 143 -4.29 4.07 -2.21
CA MET A 143 -3.21 4.33 -3.14
C MET A 143 -2.07 4.97 -2.37
N ALA A 144 -0.85 4.54 -2.66
CA ALA A 144 0.35 5.00 -2.00
C ALA A 144 1.48 5.19 -2.99
N THR A 145 2.51 5.92 -2.57
CA THR A 145 3.75 6.06 -3.31
C THR A 145 4.80 5.07 -2.81
N VAL A 146 5.82 4.81 -3.61
CA VAL A 146 6.98 3.99 -3.24
C VAL A 146 8.23 4.85 -3.41
N GLY A 147 8.86 5.20 -2.29
CA GLY A 147 10.13 5.93 -2.24
C GLY A 147 10.03 7.39 -2.73
N LEU A 148 8.91 8.08 -2.47
CA LEU A 148 8.76 9.50 -2.80
C LEU A 148 9.07 10.45 -1.63
N LYS A 149 9.11 9.96 -0.39
CA LYS A 149 9.61 10.72 0.77
C LYS A 149 11.03 10.39 1.16
#